data_AF-A0A9J6E4J8-F1
#
_entry.id   AF-A0A9J6E4J8-F1
#
_cell.length_a   1.000
_cell.length_b   1.000
_cell.length_c   1.000
_cell.angle_alpha   90.00
_cell.angle_beta   90.00
_cell.angle_gamma   90.00
#
_symmetry.space_group_name_H-M   'P 1'
#
loop_
_entity.id
_entity.type
_entity.pdbx_description
1 polymer ?
#
loop_
_entity_poly.entity_id
_entity_poly.type
_entity_poly.pdbx_seq_one_letter_code
_entity_poly.pdbx_strand_id
1 'polypeptide(L)'
;MAKRAKRMEREEPMVHCDKCRRWAYLDETNFPSTDAADAPVFVCNLCNTIEVLQARLRASERETDTIRGVILAVKEHLQEPLKNAKHSCSSQLVPTVSTAAQMHLMDVQQERDQAVVESEGGQPLQSGQEQLSYADVSAQSGEGAQQGGCSFSHATGEAQGLPERTQDTGGVSETMRLKNGTNAGLNGSKADDHSLTNSKKAYRRPRKWKKNKKAACRSTPRVIVIGDGNAPRIMSELRRIWGNSVLVRQASERKMMADKLQPLIQSCSEGQGHSVQLVVVHVGVHDVFQGVQHGDIAQNIQQAVTPYAKRLVICSVPEVSMRGKATQARAMLLNAELRKMSGAVKSKFVDLSRMLEGEGRLAQDGIYYLASTTREIATQLV
;
A
#
# COMPACT_ATOMS: atom_id res chain seq x y z
N MET A 1 23.23 22.39 33.55
CA MET A 1 22.90 23.68 32.92
C MET A 1 22.89 23.52 31.40
N ALA A 2 21.74 23.68 30.74
CA ALA A 2 21.65 23.57 29.28
C ALA A 2 22.07 24.88 28.60
N LYS A 3 22.95 24.81 27.59
CA LYS A 3 23.32 25.99 26.79
C LYS A 3 22.15 26.37 25.87
N ARG A 4 21.39 27.38 26.27
CA ARG A 4 20.36 28.02 25.44
C ARG A 4 21.02 28.54 24.16
N ALA A 5 20.71 27.94 23.02
CA ALA A 5 21.27 28.37 21.73
C ALA A 5 20.84 29.83 21.47
N LYS A 6 21.80 30.73 21.26
CA LYS A 6 21.51 32.08 20.76
C LYS A 6 20.87 31.93 19.37
N ARG A 7 19.56 32.19 19.29
CA ARG A 7 18.84 32.35 18.03
C ARG A 7 19.46 33.59 17.38
N MET A 8 20.18 33.41 16.26
CA MET A 8 20.60 34.56 15.47
C MET A 8 19.33 35.17 14.89
N GLU A 9 19.01 36.38 15.33
CA GLU A 9 18.00 37.20 14.69
C GLU A 9 18.53 37.53 13.29
N ARG A 10 17.82 37.05 12.28
CA ARG A 10 18.07 37.45 10.89
C ARG A 10 17.56 38.88 10.77
N GLU A 11 18.47 39.82 10.56
CA GLU A 11 18.19 41.20 10.11
C GLU A 11 17.74 41.19 8.63
N GLU A 12 16.84 40.26 8.28
CA GLU A 12 16.29 40.13 6.94
C GLU A 12 15.00 40.94 6.83
N PRO A 13 14.83 41.76 5.78
CA PRO A 13 13.62 42.55 5.57
C PRO A 13 12.36 41.67 5.52
N MET A 14 11.31 42.14 6.21
CA MET A 14 10.02 41.45 6.33
C MET A 14 8.90 42.31 5.73
N VAL A 15 7.94 41.65 5.10
CA VAL A 15 6.73 42.23 4.50
C VAL A 15 5.50 41.72 5.27
N HIS A 16 4.53 42.61 5.51
CA HIS A 16 3.33 42.28 6.27
C HIS A 16 2.21 41.74 5.36
N CYS A 17 1.77 40.49 5.60
CA CYS A 17 0.65 39.88 4.85
C CYS A 17 -0.70 40.46 5.27
N ASP A 18 -1.47 41.02 4.33
CA ASP A 18 -2.78 41.62 4.60
C ASP A 18 -3.83 40.61 5.06
N LYS A 19 -3.78 39.38 4.52
CA LYS A 19 -4.79 38.36 4.81
C LYS A 19 -4.65 37.72 6.19
N CYS A 20 -3.42 37.39 6.62
CA CYS A 20 -3.17 36.72 7.90
C CYS A 20 -2.43 37.56 8.94
N ARG A 21 -2.13 38.83 8.63
CA ARG A 21 -1.40 39.78 9.49
C ARG A 21 -0.04 39.29 9.99
N ARG A 22 0.53 38.28 9.32
CA ARG A 22 1.85 37.71 9.64
C ARG A 22 2.93 38.44 8.84
N TRP A 23 3.99 38.84 9.51
CA TRP A 23 5.25 39.22 8.89
C TRP A 23 5.88 38.00 8.21
N ALA A 24 6.14 38.12 6.91
CA ALA A 24 6.84 37.12 6.09
C ALA A 24 8.19 37.69 5.67
N TYR A 25 9.23 36.86 5.65
CA TYR A 25 10.51 37.26 5.05
C TYR A 25 10.36 37.42 3.54
N LEU A 26 11.15 38.30 2.90
CA LEU A 26 11.05 38.51 1.44
C LEU A 26 11.18 37.22 0.61
N ASP A 27 11.98 36.25 1.07
CA ASP A 27 12.15 34.93 0.43
C ASP A 27 10.91 34.00 0.54
N GLU A 28 9.97 34.32 1.43
CA GLU A 28 8.63 33.70 1.49
C GLU A 28 7.59 34.43 0.61
N THR A 29 7.99 35.50 -0.09
CA THR A 29 7.15 36.33 -0.98
C THR A 29 7.56 36.20 -2.45
N ASN A 30 6.80 36.84 -3.34
CA ASN A 30 7.17 36.97 -4.76
C ASN A 30 7.73 38.37 -5.10
N PHE A 31 8.03 39.20 -4.08
CA PHE A 31 8.53 40.56 -4.29
C PHE A 31 10.06 40.59 -4.40
N PRO A 32 10.63 41.43 -5.29
CA PRO A 32 12.08 41.60 -5.41
C PRO A 32 12.68 42.48 -4.29
N SER A 33 11.87 43.28 -3.59
CA SER A 33 12.29 44.18 -2.51
C SER A 33 11.11 44.52 -1.58
N THR A 34 11.38 45.16 -0.44
CA THR A 34 10.35 45.73 0.45
C THR A 34 9.52 46.80 -0.26
N ASP A 35 10.19 47.68 -0.99
CA ASP A 35 9.57 48.85 -1.61
C ASP A 35 8.61 48.44 -2.74
N ALA A 36 8.87 47.29 -3.38
CA ALA A 36 7.97 46.67 -4.34
C ALA A 36 6.73 46.02 -3.68
N ALA A 37 6.76 45.79 -2.35
CA ALA A 37 5.68 45.21 -1.58
C ALA A 37 4.73 46.26 -0.95
N ASP A 38 5.15 47.54 -0.86
CA ASP A 38 4.31 48.63 -0.34
C ASP A 38 3.22 49.10 -1.32
N ALA A 39 3.24 48.65 -2.58
CA ALA A 39 2.33 49.12 -3.64
C ALA A 39 1.09 48.23 -3.90
N PRO A 40 1.13 46.88 -3.77
CA PRO A 40 -0.05 46.02 -3.93
C PRO A 40 -0.42 45.24 -2.67
N VAL A 41 -1.72 44.92 -2.50
CA VAL A 41 -2.22 44.05 -1.41
C VAL A 41 -1.47 42.72 -1.39
N PHE A 42 -0.76 42.43 -0.30
CA PHE A 42 0.11 41.26 -0.20
C PHE A 42 -0.59 40.09 0.48
N VAL A 43 -0.72 38.98 -0.26
CA VAL A 43 -1.12 37.68 0.29
C VAL A 43 0.07 36.73 0.25
N CYS A 44 0.52 36.28 1.43
CA CYS A 44 1.70 35.43 1.53
C CYS A 44 1.49 34.03 0.94
N ASN A 45 2.58 33.39 0.53
CA ASN A 45 2.54 32.08 -0.12
C ASN A 45 1.86 30.99 0.74
N LEU A 46 1.88 31.11 2.07
CA LEU A 46 1.11 30.25 2.97
C LEU A 46 -0.41 30.44 2.81
N CYS A 47 -0.88 31.69 2.73
CA CYS A 47 -2.29 31.99 2.51
C CYS A 47 -2.78 31.52 1.14
N ASN A 48 -1.99 31.72 0.08
CA ASN A 48 -2.29 31.20 -1.26
C ASN A 48 -2.35 29.67 -1.26
N THR A 49 -1.41 29.01 -0.56
CA THR A 49 -1.40 27.55 -0.41
C THR A 49 -2.65 27.05 0.31
N ILE A 50 -3.10 27.72 1.38
CA ILE A 50 -4.32 27.38 2.11
C ILE A 50 -5.55 27.49 1.20
N GLU A 51 -5.68 28.56 0.40
CA GLU A 51 -6.80 28.70 -0.55
C GLU A 51 -6.83 27.58 -1.60
N VAL A 52 -5.68 27.25 -2.19
CA VAL A 52 -5.56 26.16 -3.17
C VAL A 52 -5.91 24.80 -2.54
N LEU A 53 -5.50 24.55 -1.30
CA LEU A 53 -5.85 23.33 -0.56
C LEU A 53 -7.35 23.29 -0.21
N GLN A 54 -7.95 24.41 0.21
CA GLN A 54 -9.39 24.50 0.46
C GLN A 54 -10.22 24.29 -0.81
N ALA A 55 -9.79 24.84 -1.96
CA ALA A 55 -10.43 24.61 -3.25
C ALA A 55 -10.37 23.13 -3.67
N ARG A 56 -9.22 22.48 -3.48
CA ARG A 56 -9.05 21.03 -3.74
C ARG A 56 -9.89 20.17 -2.80
N LEU A 57 -9.98 20.53 -1.52
CA LEU A 57 -10.81 19.82 -0.55
C LEU A 57 -12.29 19.87 -0.97
N ARG A 58 -12.82 21.07 -1.27
CA ARG A 58 -14.20 21.25 -1.76
C ARG A 58 -14.49 20.51 -3.07
N ALA A 59 -13.51 20.38 -3.96
CA ALA A 59 -13.65 19.58 -5.17
C ALA A 59 -13.77 18.08 -4.85
N SER A 60 -12.94 17.58 -3.92
CA SER A 60 -12.99 16.19 -3.45
C SER A 60 -14.28 15.88 -2.68
N GLU A 61 -14.80 16.81 -1.88
CA GLU A 61 -16.08 16.66 -1.16
C GLU A 61 -17.23 16.44 -2.16
N ARG A 62 -17.32 17.28 -3.20
CA ARG A 62 -18.32 17.13 -4.28
C ARG A 62 -18.19 15.80 -5.02
N GLU A 63 -16.97 15.33 -5.26
CA GLU A 63 -16.74 14.00 -5.86
C GLU A 63 -17.28 12.88 -4.95
N THR A 64 -17.03 12.96 -3.64
CA THR A 64 -17.58 11.98 -2.67
C THR A 64 -19.10 12.04 -2.54
N ASP A 65 -19.72 13.22 -2.65
CA ASP A 65 -21.17 13.36 -2.66
C ASP A 65 -21.79 12.78 -3.94
N THR A 66 -21.18 13.00 -5.10
CA THR A 66 -21.58 12.37 -6.36
C THR A 66 -21.50 10.84 -6.27
N ILE A 67 -20.40 10.30 -5.75
CA ILE A 67 -20.23 8.85 -5.54
C ILE A 67 -21.29 8.31 -4.57
N ARG A 68 -21.57 9.03 -3.48
CA ARG A 68 -22.63 8.66 -2.52
C ARG A 68 -24.01 8.63 -3.20
N GLY A 69 -24.32 9.61 -4.04
CA GLY A 69 -25.55 9.64 -4.85
C GLY A 69 -25.67 8.44 -5.77
N VAL A 70 -24.61 8.08 -6.49
CA VAL A 70 -24.58 6.87 -7.35
C VAL A 70 -24.78 5.59 -6.53
N ILE A 71 -24.15 5.45 -5.36
CA ILE A 71 -24.33 4.29 -4.48
C ILE A 71 -25.78 4.18 -4.00
N LEU A 72 -26.44 5.29 -3.65
CA LEU A 72 -27.84 5.29 -3.24
C LEU A 72 -28.77 4.90 -4.40
N ALA A 73 -28.57 5.47 -5.59
CA ALA A 73 -29.36 5.14 -6.79
C ALA A 73 -29.21 3.66 -7.20
N VAL A 74 -27.98 3.11 -7.16
CA VAL A 74 -27.74 1.69 -7.41
C VAL A 74 -28.40 0.81 -6.34
N LYS A 75 -28.34 1.21 -5.06
CA LYS A 75 -28.99 0.49 -3.96
C LYS A 75 -30.51 0.46 -4.11
N GLU A 76 -31.12 1.56 -4.56
CA GLU A 76 -32.54 1.66 -4.85
C GLU A 76 -32.93 0.78 -6.05
N HIS A 77 -32.19 0.89 -7.16
CA HIS A 77 -32.44 0.09 -8.36
C HIS A 77 -32.27 -1.42 -8.15
N LEU A 78 -31.41 -1.83 -7.19
CA LEU A 78 -31.26 -3.23 -6.79
C LEU A 78 -32.32 -3.72 -5.79
N GLN A 79 -33.06 -2.84 -5.10
CA GLN A 79 -34.08 -3.28 -4.14
C GLN A 79 -35.29 -3.95 -4.79
N GLU A 80 -35.80 -3.43 -5.91
CA GLU A 80 -36.96 -4.03 -6.57
C GLU A 80 -36.67 -5.42 -7.15
N PRO A 81 -35.59 -5.66 -7.93
CA PRO A 81 -35.21 -7.00 -8.36
C PRO A 81 -35.04 -7.97 -7.19
N LEU A 82 -34.49 -7.52 -6.05
CA LEU A 82 -34.30 -8.37 -4.87
C LEU A 82 -35.62 -8.71 -4.17
N LYS A 83 -36.58 -7.78 -4.09
CA LYS A 83 -37.94 -8.04 -3.59
C LYS A 83 -38.69 -9.01 -4.51
N ASN A 84 -38.63 -8.76 -5.82
CA ASN A 84 -39.30 -9.59 -6.83
C ASN A 84 -38.72 -11.01 -6.88
N ALA A 85 -37.40 -11.16 -6.81
CA ALA A 85 -36.74 -12.47 -6.72
C ALA A 85 -37.11 -13.23 -5.43
N LYS A 86 -37.20 -12.55 -4.29
CA LYS A 86 -37.67 -13.17 -3.03
C LYS A 86 -39.13 -13.64 -3.13
N HIS A 87 -40.02 -12.81 -3.68
CA HIS A 87 -41.41 -13.20 -3.87
C HIS A 87 -41.56 -14.37 -4.85
N SER A 88 -40.87 -14.34 -5.99
CA SER A 88 -40.92 -15.42 -6.99
C SER A 88 -40.33 -16.74 -6.46
N CYS A 89 -39.24 -16.69 -5.69
CA CYS A 89 -38.67 -17.85 -5.01
C CYS A 89 -39.66 -18.44 -4.00
N SER A 90 -40.26 -17.60 -3.14
CA SER A 90 -41.21 -18.03 -2.12
C SER A 90 -42.54 -18.56 -2.68
N SER A 91 -43.00 -18.08 -3.84
CA SER A 91 -44.28 -18.48 -4.42
C SER A 91 -44.18 -19.70 -5.34
N GLN A 92 -43.00 -19.97 -5.94
CA GLN A 92 -42.82 -21.10 -6.85
C GLN A 92 -42.16 -22.32 -6.19
N LEU A 93 -41.16 -22.14 -5.31
CA LEU A 93 -40.43 -23.30 -4.75
C LEU A 93 -41.15 -23.94 -3.56
N VAL A 94 -41.81 -23.16 -2.71
CA VAL A 94 -42.46 -23.68 -1.50
C VAL A 94 -43.60 -24.67 -1.82
N PRO A 95 -44.53 -24.40 -2.77
CA PRO A 95 -45.57 -25.36 -3.11
C PRO A 95 -44.99 -26.62 -3.76
N THR A 96 -44.06 -26.46 -4.71
CA THR A 96 -43.51 -27.60 -5.47
C THR A 96 -42.71 -28.56 -4.60
N VAL A 97 -41.90 -28.04 -3.66
CA VAL A 97 -41.17 -28.87 -2.68
C VAL A 97 -42.14 -29.53 -1.69
N SER A 98 -43.20 -28.82 -1.26
CA SER A 98 -44.22 -29.40 -0.38
C SER A 98 -44.97 -30.56 -1.06
N THR A 99 -45.39 -30.39 -2.32
CA THR A 99 -46.09 -31.45 -3.07
C THR A 99 -45.18 -32.65 -3.34
N ALA A 100 -43.91 -32.41 -3.71
CA ALA A 100 -42.95 -33.50 -3.93
C ALA A 100 -42.66 -34.30 -2.65
N ALA A 101 -42.50 -33.62 -1.50
CA ALA A 101 -42.33 -34.28 -0.21
C ALA A 101 -43.59 -35.07 0.20
N GLN A 102 -44.78 -34.53 -0.06
CA GLN A 102 -46.05 -35.18 0.27
C GLN A 102 -46.32 -36.41 -0.60
N MET A 103 -45.97 -36.38 -1.89
CA MET A 103 -45.99 -37.58 -2.75
C MET A 103 -45.04 -38.66 -2.24
N HIS A 104 -43.79 -38.31 -1.94
CA HIS A 104 -42.80 -39.28 -1.44
C HIS A 104 -43.24 -39.97 -0.14
N LEU A 105 -43.96 -39.25 0.74
CA LEU A 105 -44.52 -39.83 1.96
C LEU A 105 -45.68 -40.81 1.67
N MET A 106 -46.48 -40.56 0.63
CA MET A 106 -47.54 -41.49 0.23
C MET A 106 -46.97 -42.76 -0.42
N ASP A 107 -45.94 -42.64 -1.27
CA ASP A 107 -45.28 -43.79 -1.89
C ASP A 107 -44.66 -44.72 -0.84
N VAL A 108 -43.91 -44.17 0.12
CA VAL A 108 -43.31 -44.94 1.24
C VAL A 108 -44.37 -45.59 2.13
N GLN A 109 -45.53 -44.95 2.31
CA GLN A 109 -46.61 -45.52 3.10
C GLN A 109 -47.33 -46.65 2.34
N GLN A 110 -47.49 -46.52 1.02
CA GLN A 110 -48.03 -47.56 0.16
C GLN A 110 -47.11 -48.80 0.11
N GLU A 111 -45.79 -48.62 -0.03
CA GLU A 111 -44.81 -49.72 0.06
C GLU A 111 -44.91 -50.46 1.41
N ARG A 112 -45.07 -49.71 2.51
CA ARG A 112 -45.19 -50.29 3.86
C ARG A 112 -46.48 -51.10 4.03
N ASP A 113 -47.61 -50.58 3.56
CA ASP A 113 -48.90 -51.25 3.69
C ASP A 113 -48.96 -52.48 2.77
N GLN A 114 -48.27 -52.46 1.63
CA GLN A 114 -48.13 -53.60 0.72
C GLN A 114 -47.24 -54.72 1.30
N ALA A 115 -46.14 -54.36 2.00
CA ALA A 115 -45.29 -55.32 2.72
C ALA A 115 -45.99 -55.99 3.91
N VAL A 116 -46.98 -55.35 4.54
CA VAL A 116 -47.79 -55.95 5.61
C VAL A 116 -48.70 -57.05 5.06
N VAL A 117 -49.31 -56.84 3.88
CA VAL A 117 -50.21 -57.82 3.24
C VAL A 117 -49.46 -59.10 2.83
N GLU A 118 -48.21 -59.00 2.41
CA GLU A 118 -47.38 -60.19 2.09
C GLU A 118 -46.98 -60.99 3.35
N SER A 119 -46.98 -60.37 4.54
CA SER A 119 -46.56 -61.02 5.78
C SER A 119 -47.65 -61.84 6.48
N GLU A 120 -48.93 -61.71 6.11
CA GLU A 120 -50.04 -62.47 6.74
C GLU A 120 -50.31 -63.84 6.06
N GLY A 121 -49.61 -64.17 4.97
CA GLY A 121 -49.80 -65.42 4.22
C GLY A 121 -48.86 -66.59 4.57
N GLY A 122 -47.90 -66.39 5.49
CA GLY A 122 -46.82 -67.36 5.77
C GLY A 122 -47.13 -68.40 6.85
N GLN A 123 -46.97 -69.69 6.54
CA GLN A 123 -47.18 -70.80 7.48
C GLN A 123 -46.21 -70.81 8.67
N PRO A 124 -46.60 -71.36 9.84
CA PRO A 124 -45.71 -71.51 10.99
C PRO A 124 -44.72 -72.66 10.77
N LEU A 125 -43.42 -72.34 10.70
CA LEU A 125 -42.34 -73.32 10.71
C LEU A 125 -41.73 -73.47 12.11
N GLN A 126 -41.25 -74.68 12.39
CA GLN A 126 -41.04 -75.17 13.75
C GLN A 126 -39.80 -74.63 14.45
N SER A 127 -39.88 -74.68 15.79
CA SER A 127 -38.78 -74.56 16.74
C SER A 127 -37.59 -75.46 16.41
N GLY A 128 -36.40 -74.86 16.34
CA GLY A 128 -35.12 -75.54 16.46
C GLY A 128 -34.21 -74.78 17.42
N GLN A 129 -33.99 -75.32 18.62
CA GLN A 129 -32.94 -74.83 19.51
C GLN A 129 -31.58 -75.27 18.96
N GLU A 130 -30.61 -74.35 18.89
CA GLU A 130 -29.24 -74.66 19.29
C GLU A 130 -28.55 -73.39 19.80
N GLN A 131 -27.71 -73.54 20.82
CA GLN A 131 -27.05 -72.46 21.57
C GLN A 131 -25.54 -72.41 21.27
N LEU A 132 -24.90 -71.33 21.75
CA LEU A 132 -23.45 -71.08 21.84
C LEU A 132 -22.81 -70.51 20.55
N SER A 133 -21.91 -69.50 20.60
CA SER A 133 -21.50 -68.61 21.70
C SER A 133 -20.75 -67.37 21.18
N TYR A 134 -20.78 -66.28 21.94
CA TYR A 134 -19.86 -65.12 21.86
C TYR A 134 -18.36 -65.56 21.99
N ALA A 135 -17.31 -64.82 21.57
CA ALA A 135 -17.18 -63.42 21.10
C ALA A 135 -15.96 -63.20 20.15
N ASP A 136 -15.87 -61.97 19.61
CA ASP A 136 -14.67 -61.18 19.23
C ASP A 136 -13.57 -61.72 18.28
N VAL A 137 -13.48 -61.09 17.09
CA VAL A 137 -12.22 -60.51 16.55
C VAL A 137 -12.53 -59.19 15.83
N SER A 138 -11.69 -58.16 16.01
CA SER A 138 -11.82 -56.83 15.40
C SER A 138 -10.91 -56.60 14.18
N ALA A 139 -11.42 -55.93 13.13
CA ALA A 139 -10.72 -55.23 12.02
C ALA A 139 -11.80 -54.53 11.15
N GLN A 140 -11.63 -53.45 10.39
CA GLN A 140 -10.52 -52.50 10.09
C GLN A 140 -11.14 -51.19 9.49
N SER A 141 -10.30 -50.17 9.22
CA SER A 141 -10.46 -48.97 8.33
C SER A 141 -11.70 -48.82 7.41
N GLY A 142 -12.18 -47.63 7.02
CA GLY A 142 -11.69 -46.23 7.17
C GLY A 142 -12.05 -45.37 5.92
N GLU A 143 -12.30 -44.06 6.11
CA GLU A 143 -12.65 -43.04 5.07
C GLU A 143 -13.98 -43.24 4.29
N GLY A 144 -14.79 -42.22 3.93
CA GLY A 144 -14.73 -40.77 4.13
C GLY A 144 -15.98 -40.05 3.56
N ALA A 145 -15.91 -38.71 3.40
CA ALA A 145 -16.89 -37.80 2.79
C ALA A 145 -18.16 -37.40 3.60
N GLN A 146 -18.05 -36.31 4.38
CA GLN A 146 -19.20 -35.45 4.73
C GLN A 146 -19.38 -34.34 3.68
N GLN A 147 -20.58 -34.21 3.11
CA GLN A 147 -21.03 -33.00 2.42
C GLN A 147 -21.90 -32.14 3.37
N GLY A 148 -21.99 -30.84 3.06
CA GLY A 148 -22.43 -29.82 4.00
C GLY A 148 -23.92 -29.87 4.39
N GLY A 149 -24.20 -29.65 5.67
CA GLY A 149 -25.51 -29.26 6.18
C GLY A 149 -25.50 -27.79 6.59
N CYS A 150 -26.34 -26.96 5.95
CA CYS A 150 -26.53 -25.56 6.34
C CYS A 150 -27.49 -25.47 7.54
N SER A 151 -26.98 -25.09 8.72
CA SER A 151 -27.82 -24.79 9.89
C SER A 151 -28.31 -23.33 9.86
N PHE A 152 -29.56 -23.12 9.45
CA PHE A 152 -30.21 -21.81 9.51
C PHE A 152 -30.89 -21.63 10.88
N SER A 153 -30.27 -20.87 11.79
CA SER A 153 -30.81 -20.61 13.12
C SER A 153 -31.46 -19.23 13.17
N HIS A 154 -32.79 -19.17 13.24
CA HIS A 154 -33.50 -17.96 13.62
C HIS A 154 -33.30 -17.69 15.12
N ALA A 155 -32.79 -16.50 15.46
CA ALA A 155 -32.83 -15.97 16.82
C ALA A 155 -33.18 -14.48 16.77
N THR A 156 -34.43 -14.17 17.07
CA THR A 156 -34.89 -12.81 17.38
C THR A 156 -34.35 -12.39 18.75
N GLY A 157 -33.74 -11.22 18.84
CA GLY A 157 -33.26 -10.65 20.09
C GLY A 157 -33.27 -9.13 20.02
N GLU A 158 -34.32 -8.52 20.55
CA GLU A 158 -34.33 -7.08 20.82
C GLU A 158 -33.40 -6.78 22.00
N ALA A 159 -32.53 -5.78 21.85
CA ALA A 159 -31.81 -5.18 22.98
C ALA A 159 -31.59 -3.69 22.72
N GLN A 160 -32.15 -2.88 23.60
CA GLN A 160 -31.96 -1.43 23.66
C GLN A 160 -30.53 -1.10 24.18
N GLY A 161 -30.00 0.09 23.86
CA GLY A 161 -28.79 0.58 24.55
C GLY A 161 -27.87 1.48 23.73
N LEU A 162 -28.30 2.70 23.44
CA LEU A 162 -27.36 3.80 23.20
C LEU A 162 -26.63 4.13 24.51
N PRO A 163 -25.35 4.49 24.43
CA PRO A 163 -24.93 5.66 25.19
C PRO A 163 -24.23 6.69 24.31
N GLU A 164 -24.60 7.96 24.49
CA GLU A 164 -23.77 9.09 24.11
C GLU A 164 -22.40 9.02 24.79
N ARG A 165 -21.35 9.51 24.11
CA ARG A 165 -20.26 10.17 24.83
C ARG A 165 -19.55 11.24 24.00
N THR A 166 -19.81 12.47 24.40
CA THR A 166 -18.86 13.59 24.59
C THR A 166 -17.83 13.88 23.51
N GLN A 167 -17.94 15.09 22.97
CA GLN A 167 -16.82 15.89 22.46
C GLN A 167 -15.66 15.92 23.47
N ASP A 168 -14.43 15.93 22.99
CA ASP A 168 -13.33 16.56 23.73
C ASP A 168 -12.34 17.21 22.76
N THR A 169 -11.69 18.30 23.21
CA THR A 169 -10.93 19.22 22.34
C THR A 169 -9.44 19.28 22.69
N GLY A 170 -8.60 19.52 21.67
CA GLY A 170 -7.15 19.74 21.83
C GLY A 170 -6.31 18.70 21.06
N GLY A 171 -5.35 19.04 20.21
CA GLY A 171 -4.81 20.35 19.84
C GLY A 171 -3.39 20.59 20.36
N VAL A 172 -2.37 20.10 19.65
CA VAL A 172 -1.00 20.67 19.61
C VAL A 172 -0.42 20.44 18.21
N SER A 173 0.20 21.47 17.63
CA SER A 173 0.94 21.37 16.36
C SER A 173 2.38 20.92 16.57
N GLU A 174 2.94 20.17 15.61
CA GLU A 174 4.40 20.08 15.45
C GLU A 174 4.81 20.46 14.01
N THR A 175 5.97 21.11 13.89
CA THR A 175 6.34 21.94 12.74
C THR A 175 7.43 21.30 11.86
N MET A 176 7.68 21.92 10.70
CA MET A 176 8.82 21.72 9.79
C MET A 176 8.74 20.50 8.84
N ARG A 177 9.33 20.50 7.64
CA ARG A 177 10.10 21.54 6.90
C ARG A 177 10.02 21.19 5.40
N LEU A 178 9.54 22.11 4.55
CA LEU A 178 9.72 22.01 3.11
C LEU A 178 10.96 22.80 2.70
N LYS A 179 11.88 22.16 1.97
CA LYS A 179 12.99 22.82 1.27
C LYS A 179 12.75 22.72 -0.22
N ASN A 180 12.21 23.78 -0.81
CA ASN A 180 12.32 23.98 -2.25
C ASN A 180 13.70 24.59 -2.52
N GLY A 181 14.49 23.95 -3.39
CA GLY A 181 15.73 24.51 -3.91
C GLY A 181 15.46 25.10 -5.28
N THR A 182 15.59 26.42 -5.42
CA THR A 182 15.58 27.12 -6.71
C THR A 182 16.91 26.92 -7.43
N ASN A 183 16.85 26.64 -8.72
CA ASN A 183 18.00 26.66 -9.62
C ASN A 183 18.30 28.10 -10.04
N ALA A 184 19.56 28.53 -9.97
CA ALA A 184 20.06 29.74 -10.64
C ALA A 184 21.56 29.64 -10.96
N GLY A 185 21.95 30.13 -12.14
CA GLY A 185 23.26 29.96 -12.80
C GLY A 185 23.09 29.17 -14.12
N LEU A 186 23.67 29.52 -15.27
CA LEU A 186 24.73 30.48 -15.66
C LEU A 186 24.44 30.94 -17.13
N ASN A 187 25.07 31.92 -17.81
CA ASN A 187 26.15 32.88 -17.50
C ASN A 187 26.15 34.07 -18.50
N GLY A 188 26.89 35.15 -18.21
CA GLY A 188 27.47 36.06 -19.22
C GLY A 188 27.08 37.55 -19.13
N SER A 189 27.90 38.51 -19.53
CA SER A 189 29.31 38.49 -20.01
C SER A 189 29.90 39.93 -20.02
N LYS A 190 31.24 40.06 -20.06
CA LYS A 190 32.05 41.31 -20.20
C LYS A 190 32.08 42.18 -18.92
N ALA A 191 33.23 42.47 -18.29
CA ALA A 191 34.46 43.16 -18.72
C ALA A 191 34.36 44.68 -18.56
N ASP A 192 35.15 45.25 -17.64
CA ASP A 192 36.29 46.15 -17.97
C ASP A 192 37.04 46.61 -16.70
N ASP A 193 38.13 47.36 -16.90
CA ASP A 193 39.19 47.73 -15.96
C ASP A 193 38.76 48.46 -14.67
N HIS A 194 39.54 48.26 -13.58
CA HIS A 194 40.42 49.34 -13.09
C HIS A 194 41.47 48.89 -12.05
N SER A 195 42.69 49.37 -12.27
CA SER A 195 43.86 49.34 -11.38
C SER A 195 43.59 49.92 -9.97
N LEU A 196 44.29 49.40 -8.94
CA LEU A 196 45.13 50.22 -8.02
C LEU A 196 46.02 49.39 -7.06
N THR A 197 47.30 49.33 -7.42
CA THR A 197 48.53 49.37 -6.59
C THR A 197 48.58 48.89 -5.11
N ASN A 198 49.60 48.05 -4.85
CA ASN A 198 50.55 48.09 -3.71
C ASN A 198 50.06 48.08 -2.25
N SER A 199 50.39 46.99 -1.53
CA SER A 199 51.54 47.07 -0.59
C SER A 199 52.04 45.72 -0.07
N LYS A 200 53.37 45.58 -0.04
CA LYS A 200 54.11 44.49 0.61
C LYS A 200 53.96 44.60 2.14
N LYS A 201 53.66 43.49 2.82
CA LYS A 201 54.25 43.19 4.15
C LYS A 201 54.23 41.70 4.44
N ALA A 202 55.40 41.07 4.36
CA ALA A 202 55.59 39.67 4.66
C ALA A 202 55.54 39.45 6.19
N TYR A 203 54.57 38.67 6.66
CA TYR A 203 54.56 38.17 8.04
C TYR A 203 54.90 36.68 8.05
N ARG A 204 56.19 36.35 8.15
CA ARG A 204 56.63 34.98 8.47
C ARG A 204 56.19 34.65 9.90
N ARG A 205 55.21 33.74 10.05
CA ARG A 205 54.91 33.07 11.33
C ARG A 205 54.78 31.55 11.14
N PRO A 206 55.01 30.75 12.20
CA PRO A 206 55.73 29.49 12.05
C PRO A 206 54.90 28.33 11.52
N ARG A 207 55.61 27.34 10.94
CA ARG A 207 55.10 26.02 10.55
C ARG A 207 54.38 25.33 11.72
N LYS A 208 53.07 25.52 11.84
CA LYS A 208 52.22 24.65 12.67
C LYS A 208 51.81 23.44 11.86
N TRP A 209 52.44 22.32 12.18
CA TRP A 209 52.16 20.98 11.68
C TRP A 209 50.77 20.53 12.11
N LYS A 210 49.71 21.03 11.46
CA LYS A 210 48.38 20.42 11.56
C LYS A 210 48.36 19.23 10.62
N LYS A 211 48.36 18.03 11.21
CA LYS A 211 48.10 16.78 10.49
C LYS A 211 46.86 16.96 9.63
N ASN A 212 47.00 16.87 8.32
CA ASN A 212 45.88 16.68 7.42
C ASN A 212 45.28 15.29 7.70
N LYS A 213 44.49 15.19 8.78
CA LYS A 213 43.31 14.33 8.75
C LYS A 213 42.44 14.91 7.63
N LYS A 214 42.69 14.47 6.40
CA LYS A 214 41.63 14.31 5.42
C LYS A 214 40.60 13.47 6.16
N ALA A 215 39.58 14.11 6.70
CA ALA A 215 38.34 13.43 6.99
C ALA A 215 37.92 12.91 5.62
N ALA A 216 38.18 11.63 5.38
CA ALA A 216 37.59 10.96 4.24
C ALA A 216 36.09 11.16 4.45
N CYS A 217 35.47 12.01 3.64
CA CYS A 217 34.03 12.10 3.56
C CYS A 217 33.57 10.69 3.17
N ARG A 218 33.21 9.89 4.18
CA ARG A 218 32.59 8.59 4.00
C ARG A 218 31.32 8.89 3.24
N SER A 219 31.34 8.66 1.94
CA SER A 219 30.24 8.96 1.03
C SER A 219 28.99 8.32 1.62
N THR A 220 27.98 9.13 1.95
CA THR A 220 26.77 8.66 2.63
C THR A 220 26.21 7.46 1.85
N PRO A 221 25.99 6.30 2.49
CA PRO A 221 25.50 5.10 1.80
C PRO A 221 24.22 5.42 1.02
N ARG A 222 24.11 4.85 -0.18
CA ARG A 222 23.08 5.20 -1.16
C ARG A 222 22.12 4.06 -1.39
N VAL A 223 20.85 4.34 -1.23
CA VAL A 223 19.74 3.40 -1.49
C VAL A 223 18.86 4.00 -2.57
N ILE A 224 18.54 3.21 -3.60
CA ILE A 224 17.48 3.55 -4.55
C ILE A 224 16.30 2.62 -4.27
N VAL A 225 15.13 3.20 -4.00
CA VAL A 225 13.86 2.48 -4.01
C VAL A 225 13.24 2.71 -5.38
N ILE A 226 13.13 1.65 -6.17
CA ILE A 226 12.59 1.68 -7.53
C ILE A 226 11.30 0.87 -7.63
N GLY A 227 10.28 1.41 -8.29
CA GLY A 227 9.02 0.67 -8.43
C GLY A 227 7.77 1.45 -8.81
N ASP A 228 6.63 0.83 -8.52
CA ASP A 228 5.28 1.35 -8.71
C ASP A 228 4.88 2.40 -7.64
N GLY A 229 3.59 2.73 -7.54
CA GLY A 229 3.09 3.69 -6.55
C GLY A 229 3.16 3.25 -5.06
N ASN A 230 3.67 2.04 -4.74
CA ASN A 230 4.07 1.68 -3.37
C ASN A 230 5.53 2.06 -3.06
N ALA A 231 6.41 2.17 -4.06
CA ALA A 231 7.80 2.59 -3.85
C ALA A 231 7.97 3.94 -3.10
N PRO A 232 7.18 5.01 -3.34
CA PRO A 232 7.25 6.25 -2.56
C PRO A 232 6.90 6.04 -1.08
N ARG A 233 5.97 5.12 -0.78
CA ARG A 233 5.53 4.81 0.58
C ARG A 233 6.65 4.11 1.36
N ILE A 234 7.21 3.05 0.75
CA ILE A 234 8.35 2.31 1.29
C ILE A 234 9.55 3.24 1.51
N MET A 235 9.86 4.10 0.53
CA MET A 235 10.94 5.09 0.65
C MET A 235 10.73 6.06 1.84
N SER A 236 9.49 6.51 2.08
CA SER A 236 9.18 7.41 3.21
C SER A 236 9.52 6.77 4.56
N GLU A 237 9.11 5.51 4.76
CA GLU A 237 9.41 4.77 5.99
C GLU A 237 10.90 4.41 6.11
N LEU A 238 11.58 4.04 5.01
CA LEU A 238 13.03 3.82 5.00
C LEU A 238 13.83 5.08 5.35
N ARG A 239 13.41 6.26 4.88
CA ARG A 239 13.98 7.55 5.31
C ARG A 239 13.75 7.82 6.80
N ARG A 240 12.61 7.40 7.34
CA ARG A 240 12.30 7.53 8.78
C ARG A 240 13.18 6.61 9.64
N ILE A 241 13.45 5.39 9.18
CA ILE A 241 14.28 4.41 9.89
C ILE A 241 15.78 4.78 9.83
N TRP A 242 16.32 5.09 8.66
CA TRP A 242 17.76 5.42 8.51
C TRP A 242 18.11 6.88 8.81
N GLY A 243 17.12 7.78 8.80
CA GLY A 243 17.33 9.23 8.98
C GLY A 243 18.35 9.79 7.98
N ASN A 244 19.20 10.69 8.46
CA ASN A 244 20.24 11.33 7.64
C ASN A 244 21.49 10.46 7.40
N SER A 245 21.54 9.22 7.91
CA SER A 245 22.71 8.33 7.78
C SER A 245 22.81 7.68 6.40
N VAL A 246 21.71 7.64 5.63
CA VAL A 246 21.59 7.00 4.32
C VAL A 246 20.90 7.98 3.36
N LEU A 247 21.45 8.15 2.16
CA LEU A 247 20.78 8.89 1.09
C LEU A 247 19.82 7.95 0.35
N VAL A 248 18.52 8.05 0.68
CA VAL A 248 17.45 7.30 0.00
C VAL A 248 16.86 8.12 -1.15
N ARG A 249 17.03 7.62 -2.38
CA ARG A 249 16.40 8.14 -3.60
C ARG A 249 15.20 7.26 -4.01
N GLN A 250 14.25 7.88 -4.69
CA GLN A 250 13.09 7.24 -5.28
C GLN A 250 13.20 7.32 -6.80
N ALA A 251 12.85 6.22 -7.44
CA ALA A 251 12.70 6.11 -8.89
C ALA A 251 11.35 5.41 -9.12
N SER A 252 10.27 6.15 -9.37
CA SER A 252 8.93 5.52 -9.41
C SER A 252 7.92 6.22 -10.30
N GLU A 253 7.06 5.43 -10.93
CA GLU A 253 5.84 5.89 -11.59
C GLU A 253 4.64 5.14 -11.02
N ARG A 254 3.45 5.78 -10.98
CA ARG A 254 2.25 5.18 -10.37
C ARG A 254 1.84 3.84 -10.99
N LYS A 255 2.10 3.66 -12.29
CA LYS A 255 1.85 2.43 -13.06
C LYS A 255 3.15 1.90 -13.68
N MET A 256 4.20 1.77 -12.86
CA MET A 256 5.49 1.23 -13.31
C MET A 256 5.32 -0.20 -13.83
N MET A 257 5.98 -0.45 -14.96
CA MET A 257 6.13 -1.75 -15.62
C MET A 257 7.62 -2.12 -15.61
N ALA A 258 7.97 -3.40 -15.77
CA ALA A 258 9.36 -3.84 -15.64
C ALA A 258 10.30 -3.33 -16.77
N ASP A 259 9.77 -3.14 -17.98
CA ASP A 259 10.48 -2.58 -19.14
C ASP A 259 11.00 -1.14 -18.90
N LYS A 260 10.24 -0.35 -18.15
CA LYS A 260 10.56 1.05 -17.81
C LYS A 260 11.63 1.21 -16.73
N LEU A 261 12.05 0.14 -16.05
CA LEU A 261 13.01 0.23 -14.96
C LEU A 261 14.36 0.80 -15.40
N GLN A 262 14.86 0.40 -16.57
CA GLN A 262 16.22 0.73 -17.04
C GLN A 262 16.46 2.24 -17.23
N PRO A 263 15.67 2.99 -18.01
CA PRO A 263 15.88 4.44 -18.15
C PRO A 263 15.72 5.20 -16.82
N LEU A 264 14.87 4.69 -15.92
CA LEU A 264 14.57 5.30 -14.64
C LEU A 264 15.70 5.12 -13.61
N ILE A 265 16.30 3.92 -13.52
CA ILE A 265 17.47 3.69 -12.67
C ILE A 265 18.71 4.37 -13.23
N GLN A 266 18.86 4.38 -14.57
CA GLN A 266 19.95 5.06 -15.27
C GLN A 266 19.95 6.56 -14.92
N SER A 267 18.85 7.28 -15.17
CA SER A 267 18.72 8.70 -14.83
C SER A 267 18.88 9.01 -13.32
N CYS A 268 18.53 8.08 -12.43
CA CYS A 268 18.79 8.23 -10.99
C CYS A 268 20.26 8.03 -10.58
N SER A 269 21.04 7.32 -11.40
CA SER A 269 22.45 6.99 -11.21
C SER A 269 23.42 7.96 -11.90
N GLU A 270 23.01 8.54 -13.03
CA GLU A 270 23.83 9.43 -13.86
C GLU A 270 24.24 10.72 -13.14
N GLY A 271 25.41 11.26 -13.52
CA GLY A 271 25.97 12.49 -12.96
C GLY A 271 26.48 12.38 -11.53
N GLN A 272 26.57 11.18 -10.94
CA GLN A 272 26.89 11.02 -9.52
C GLN A 272 28.02 10.00 -9.30
N GLY A 273 29.23 10.48 -8.99
CA GLY A 273 30.46 9.67 -8.80
C GLY A 273 30.50 8.78 -7.55
N HIS A 274 29.37 8.17 -7.17
CA HIS A 274 29.22 7.32 -5.99
C HIS A 274 28.39 6.07 -6.32
N SER A 275 28.98 4.88 -6.15
CA SER A 275 28.30 3.60 -6.36
C SER A 275 27.05 3.48 -5.49
N VAL A 276 25.92 3.10 -6.08
CA VAL A 276 24.70 2.72 -5.34
C VAL A 276 25.01 1.49 -4.51
N GLN A 277 24.66 1.52 -3.21
CA GLN A 277 24.96 0.41 -2.30
C GLN A 277 23.85 -0.63 -2.25
N LEU A 278 22.60 -0.18 -2.37
CA LEU A 278 21.41 -1.02 -2.31
C LEU A 278 20.36 -0.50 -3.31
N VAL A 279 19.77 -1.42 -4.06
CA VAL A 279 18.54 -1.18 -4.83
C VAL A 279 17.43 -2.05 -4.24
N VAL A 280 16.29 -1.43 -3.94
CA VAL A 280 15.05 -2.10 -3.52
C VAL A 280 14.07 -2.00 -4.68
N VAL A 281 13.63 -3.14 -5.20
CA VAL A 281 12.73 -3.23 -6.37
C VAL A 281 11.33 -3.62 -5.92
N HIS A 282 10.33 -2.84 -6.34
CA HIS A 282 8.90 -3.10 -6.11
C HIS A 282 8.08 -2.84 -7.39
N VAL A 283 8.03 -3.82 -8.29
CA VAL A 283 7.33 -3.73 -9.58
C VAL A 283 6.74 -5.10 -9.95
N GLY A 284 5.90 -5.16 -10.99
CA GLY A 284 5.35 -6.40 -11.55
C GLY A 284 3.84 -6.51 -11.43
N VAL A 285 3.19 -5.77 -10.51
CA VAL A 285 1.73 -5.85 -10.31
C VAL A 285 0.97 -5.36 -11.55
N HIS A 286 1.46 -4.31 -12.22
CA HIS A 286 0.86 -3.80 -13.45
C HIS A 286 1.15 -4.69 -14.65
N ASP A 287 2.34 -5.28 -14.73
CA ASP A 287 2.71 -6.26 -15.75
C ASP A 287 1.79 -7.52 -15.69
N VAL A 288 1.49 -8.00 -14.48
CA VAL A 288 0.51 -9.07 -14.22
C VAL A 288 -0.89 -8.68 -14.70
N PHE A 289 -1.33 -7.44 -14.44
CA PHE A 289 -2.63 -6.93 -14.92
C PHE A 289 -2.70 -6.80 -16.44
N GLN A 290 -1.60 -6.46 -17.11
CA GLN A 290 -1.51 -6.44 -18.59
C GLN A 290 -1.30 -7.85 -19.19
N GLY A 291 -0.99 -8.86 -18.37
CA GLY A 291 -0.75 -10.22 -18.83
C GLY A 291 0.60 -10.45 -19.51
N VAL A 292 1.61 -9.61 -19.19
CA VAL A 292 2.99 -9.81 -19.64
C VAL A 292 3.53 -11.14 -19.08
N GLN A 293 4.39 -11.83 -19.84
CA GLN A 293 4.95 -13.10 -19.40
C GLN A 293 5.90 -12.91 -18.22
N HIS A 294 5.78 -13.79 -17.22
CA HIS A 294 6.54 -13.70 -15.98
C HIS A 294 8.06 -13.83 -16.17
N GLY A 295 8.50 -14.57 -17.19
CA GLY A 295 9.91 -14.63 -17.60
C GLY A 295 10.43 -13.27 -18.07
N ASP A 296 9.70 -12.61 -18.98
CA ASP A 296 10.07 -11.30 -19.53
C ASP A 296 10.15 -10.23 -18.42
N ILE A 297 9.20 -10.23 -17.49
CA ILE A 297 9.18 -9.33 -16.33
C ILE A 297 10.44 -9.53 -15.47
N ALA A 298 10.76 -10.78 -15.13
CA ALA A 298 11.94 -11.11 -14.32
C ALA A 298 13.25 -10.76 -15.05
N GLN A 299 13.33 -11.02 -16.36
CA GLN A 299 14.49 -10.68 -17.18
C GLN A 299 14.68 -9.15 -17.28
N ASN A 300 13.61 -8.39 -17.51
CA ASN A 300 13.66 -6.92 -17.57
C ASN A 300 14.13 -6.33 -16.23
N ILE A 301 13.62 -6.83 -15.10
CA ILE A 301 14.13 -6.45 -13.77
C ILE A 301 15.62 -6.76 -13.65
N GLN A 302 16.04 -7.98 -13.97
CA GLN A 302 17.43 -8.41 -13.87
C GLN A 302 18.38 -7.52 -14.70
N GLN A 303 18.05 -7.30 -15.97
CA GLN A 303 18.84 -6.48 -16.89
C GLN A 303 18.91 -5.01 -16.42
N ALA A 304 17.79 -4.45 -15.95
CA ALA A 304 17.73 -3.07 -15.50
C ALA A 304 18.56 -2.81 -14.23
N VAL A 305 18.54 -3.69 -13.23
CA VAL A 305 19.09 -3.36 -11.89
C VAL A 305 20.48 -3.91 -11.61
N THR A 306 20.86 -5.05 -12.22
CA THR A 306 22.15 -5.71 -11.96
C THR A 306 23.38 -4.81 -12.24
N PRO A 307 23.41 -3.96 -13.29
CA PRO A 307 24.55 -3.08 -13.54
C PRO A 307 24.82 -2.02 -12.45
N TYR A 308 23.80 -1.69 -11.64
CA TYR A 308 23.84 -0.57 -10.71
C TYR A 308 23.93 -1.00 -9.23
N ALA A 309 23.45 -2.20 -8.90
CA ALA A 309 23.21 -2.63 -7.52
C ALA A 309 24.39 -3.42 -6.92
N LYS A 310 25.07 -2.88 -5.90
CA LYS A 310 26.01 -3.68 -5.06
C LYS A 310 25.29 -4.69 -4.17
N ARG A 311 24.09 -4.35 -3.70
CA ARG A 311 23.13 -5.23 -3.04
C ARG A 311 21.78 -5.00 -3.71
N LEU A 312 21.05 -6.07 -3.93
CA LEU A 312 19.71 -6.02 -4.51
C LEU A 312 18.72 -6.66 -3.54
N VAL A 313 17.57 -6.01 -3.38
CA VAL A 313 16.40 -6.57 -2.68
C VAL A 313 15.23 -6.52 -3.66
N ILE A 314 14.57 -7.67 -3.85
CA ILE A 314 13.40 -7.82 -4.72
C ILE A 314 12.20 -8.13 -3.83
N CYS A 315 11.22 -7.24 -3.81
CA CYS A 315 9.95 -7.48 -3.14
C CYS A 315 9.06 -8.38 -4.03
N SER A 316 8.29 -9.28 -3.42
CA SER A 316 7.24 -10.00 -4.13
C SER A 316 6.11 -9.07 -4.56
N VAL A 317 5.45 -9.39 -5.67
CA VAL A 317 4.17 -8.78 -6.05
C VAL A 317 3.11 -9.16 -5.01
N PRO A 318 2.24 -8.23 -4.58
CA PRO A 318 1.18 -8.50 -3.61
C PRO A 318 0.15 -9.52 -4.12
N GLU A 319 -0.62 -10.10 -3.21
CA GLU A 319 -1.79 -10.90 -3.58
C GLU A 319 -2.84 -10.03 -4.28
N VAL A 320 -3.43 -10.54 -5.37
CA VAL A 320 -4.41 -9.84 -6.21
C VAL A 320 -5.65 -10.70 -6.46
N SER A 321 -6.05 -11.51 -5.47
CA SER A 321 -7.22 -12.40 -5.52
C SER A 321 -8.53 -11.68 -5.87
N MET A 322 -8.72 -10.44 -5.39
CA MET A 322 -9.84 -9.56 -5.77
C MET A 322 -9.87 -9.18 -7.27
N ARG A 323 -8.81 -9.47 -8.03
CA ARG A 323 -8.72 -9.27 -9.50
C ARG A 323 -8.91 -10.57 -10.28
N GLY A 324 -9.37 -11.65 -9.62
CA GLY A 324 -9.74 -12.93 -10.24
C GLY A 324 -8.63 -13.98 -10.25
N LYS A 325 -9.04 -15.25 -10.30
CA LYS A 325 -8.16 -16.43 -10.15
C LYS A 325 -7.00 -16.47 -11.17
N ALA A 326 -7.23 -16.07 -12.42
CA ALA A 326 -6.20 -16.04 -13.46
C ALA A 326 -5.10 -14.99 -13.16
N THR A 327 -5.51 -13.79 -12.71
CA THR A 327 -4.60 -12.71 -12.30
C THR A 327 -3.77 -13.12 -11.09
N GLN A 328 -4.41 -13.78 -10.11
CA GLN A 328 -3.73 -14.32 -8.94
C GLN A 328 -2.71 -15.40 -9.31
N ALA A 329 -3.06 -16.35 -10.18
CA ALA A 329 -2.12 -17.37 -10.66
C ALA A 329 -0.89 -16.76 -11.36
N ARG A 330 -1.08 -15.70 -12.16
CA ARG A 330 0.02 -14.95 -12.79
C ARG A 330 0.92 -14.27 -11.76
N ALA A 331 0.37 -13.66 -10.71
CA ALA A 331 1.16 -13.07 -9.62
C ALA A 331 1.99 -14.14 -8.88
N MET A 332 1.42 -15.32 -8.62
CA MET A 332 2.13 -16.44 -8.00
C MET A 332 3.28 -16.97 -8.87
N LEU A 333 3.05 -17.15 -10.18
CA LEU A 333 4.08 -17.57 -11.14
C LEU A 333 5.22 -16.54 -11.23
N LEU A 334 4.88 -15.25 -11.27
CA LEU A 334 5.87 -14.18 -11.23
C LEU A 334 6.67 -14.20 -9.93
N ASN A 335 6.04 -14.35 -8.77
CA ASN A 335 6.75 -14.44 -7.49
C ASN A 335 7.70 -15.66 -7.41
N ALA A 336 7.33 -16.79 -8.03
CA ALA A 336 8.23 -17.94 -8.15
C ALA A 336 9.45 -17.63 -9.03
N GLU A 337 9.26 -17.00 -10.19
CA GLU A 337 10.35 -16.65 -11.10
C GLU A 337 11.24 -15.52 -10.52
N LEU A 338 10.66 -14.52 -9.85
CA LEU A 338 11.41 -13.50 -9.10
C LEU A 338 12.27 -14.12 -8.00
N ARG A 339 11.75 -15.12 -7.27
CA ARG A 339 12.52 -15.85 -6.25
C ARG A 339 13.68 -16.64 -6.87
N LYS A 340 13.45 -17.33 -8.00
CA LYS A 340 14.48 -18.07 -8.75
C LYS A 340 15.57 -17.13 -9.29
N MET A 341 15.16 -16.05 -9.96
CA MET A 341 16.04 -14.99 -10.45
C MET A 341 16.85 -14.36 -9.30
N SER A 342 16.22 -14.14 -8.14
CA SER A 342 16.89 -13.56 -6.97
C SER A 342 18.10 -14.38 -6.51
N GLY A 343 17.99 -15.71 -6.55
CA GLY A 343 19.07 -16.64 -6.21
C GLY A 343 20.19 -16.61 -7.24
N ALA A 344 19.86 -16.58 -8.53
CA ALA A 344 20.84 -16.47 -9.62
C ALA A 344 21.71 -15.21 -9.52
N VAL A 345 21.11 -14.06 -9.15
CA VAL A 345 21.84 -12.78 -8.98
C VAL A 345 22.32 -12.52 -7.54
N LYS A 346 22.22 -13.51 -6.63
CA LYS A 346 22.64 -13.41 -5.21
C LYS A 346 22.02 -12.21 -4.47
N SER A 347 20.73 -11.96 -4.70
CA SER A 347 19.94 -10.89 -4.08
C SER A 347 19.04 -11.40 -2.96
N LYS A 348 18.49 -10.49 -2.14
CA LYS A 348 17.49 -10.84 -1.12
C LYS A 348 16.10 -10.78 -1.74
N PHE A 349 15.40 -11.90 -1.85
CA PHE A 349 13.96 -11.89 -2.09
C PHE A 349 13.22 -11.66 -0.77
N VAL A 350 12.23 -10.76 -0.78
CA VAL A 350 11.36 -10.48 0.37
C VAL A 350 9.94 -10.84 -0.02
N ASP A 351 9.45 -11.93 0.57
CA ASP A 351 8.07 -12.38 0.39
C ASP A 351 7.13 -11.56 1.26
N LEU A 352 6.31 -10.73 0.61
CA LEU A 352 5.35 -9.86 1.26
C LEU A 352 4.02 -10.56 1.55
N SER A 353 3.76 -11.76 1.00
CA SER A 353 2.44 -12.43 1.07
C SER A 353 1.92 -12.49 2.51
N ARG A 354 2.73 -13.02 3.44
CA ARG A 354 2.42 -13.11 4.88
C ARG A 354 2.24 -11.77 5.59
N MET A 355 2.81 -10.69 5.06
CA MET A 355 2.66 -9.34 5.61
C MET A 355 1.38 -8.64 5.12
N LEU A 356 0.81 -9.16 4.03
CA LEU A 356 -0.39 -8.64 3.38
C LEU A 356 -1.63 -9.51 3.66
N GLU A 357 -1.45 -10.69 4.27
CA GLU A 357 -2.52 -11.50 4.85
C GLU A 357 -3.30 -10.72 5.94
N GLY A 358 -4.63 -10.77 5.83
CA GLY A 358 -5.58 -10.18 6.79
C GLY A 358 -6.21 -8.85 6.36
N GLU A 359 -7.31 -8.50 7.01
CA GLU A 359 -7.99 -7.22 6.81
C GLU A 359 -7.13 -6.04 7.29
N GLY A 360 -7.32 -4.85 6.70
CA GLY A 360 -6.60 -3.65 7.12
C GLY A 360 -5.10 -3.62 6.77
N ARG A 361 -4.64 -4.49 5.85
CA ARG A 361 -3.27 -4.43 5.29
C ARG A 361 -3.15 -3.53 4.06
N LEU A 362 -4.16 -3.55 3.20
CA LEU A 362 -4.23 -2.84 1.92
C LEU A 362 -5.26 -1.70 1.97
N ALA A 363 -5.10 -0.70 1.11
CA ALA A 363 -6.11 0.31 0.85
C ALA A 363 -7.33 -0.31 0.13
N GLN A 364 -8.44 0.44 0.06
CA GLN A 364 -9.71 -0.01 -0.54
C GLN A 364 -9.59 -0.50 -2.00
N ASP A 365 -8.54 -0.13 -2.74
CA ASP A 365 -8.33 -0.57 -4.12
C ASP A 365 -7.60 -1.92 -4.25
N GLY A 366 -7.15 -2.49 -3.12
CA GLY A 366 -6.42 -3.76 -3.06
C GLY A 366 -5.01 -3.72 -3.63
N ILE A 367 -4.42 -2.53 -3.83
CA ILE A 367 -3.10 -2.38 -4.48
C ILE A 367 -2.12 -1.62 -3.60
N TYR A 368 -2.56 -0.52 -2.96
CA TYR A 368 -1.64 0.28 -2.15
C TYR A 368 -1.55 -0.18 -0.70
N TYR A 369 -0.36 -0.13 -0.13
CA TYR A 369 -0.12 -0.44 1.28
C TYR A 369 -0.60 0.68 2.20
N LEU A 370 -1.24 0.27 3.30
CA LEU A 370 -1.53 1.16 4.43
C LEU A 370 -0.24 1.51 5.19
N ALA A 371 -0.28 2.55 6.01
CA ALA A 371 0.92 3.10 6.66
C ALA A 371 1.56 2.12 7.67
N SER A 372 0.75 1.34 8.39
CA SER A 372 1.19 0.23 9.27
C SER A 372 1.97 -0.82 8.48
N THR A 373 1.35 -1.38 7.44
CA THR A 373 1.93 -2.37 6.53
C THR A 373 3.21 -1.87 5.89
N THR A 374 3.22 -0.62 5.39
CA THR A 374 4.41 0.01 4.77
C THR A 374 5.59 0.06 5.75
N ARG A 375 5.34 0.36 7.02
CA ARG A 375 6.36 0.43 8.07
C ARG A 375 6.91 -0.95 8.42
N GLU A 376 6.05 -1.96 8.51
CA GLU A 376 6.48 -3.35 8.72
C GLU A 376 7.38 -3.81 7.55
N ILE A 377 6.94 -3.57 6.31
CA ILE A 377 7.72 -3.88 5.09
C ILE A 377 9.08 -3.15 5.11
N ALA A 378 9.09 -1.84 5.37
CA ALA A 378 10.33 -1.07 5.47
C ALA A 378 11.29 -1.61 6.54
N THR A 379 10.76 -2.14 7.65
CA THR A 379 11.56 -2.75 8.72
C THR A 379 12.22 -4.06 8.27
N GLN A 380 11.56 -4.86 7.41
CA GLN A 380 12.11 -6.09 6.80
C GLN A 380 13.13 -5.83 5.68
N LEU A 381 13.20 -4.60 5.16
CA LEU A 381 14.12 -4.20 4.08
C LEU A 381 15.48 -3.71 4.56
N VAL A 382 15.59 -3.37 5.86
CA VAL A 382 16.86 -3.03 6.54
C VAL A 382 17.68 -4.29 6.84
#